data_AF-A0A4Q4BQG7-F1
#
_entry.id   AF-A0A4Q4BQG7-F1
#
_cell.length_a   1.000
_cell.length_b   1.000
_cell.length_c   1.000
_cell.angle_alpha   90.00
_cell.angle_beta   90.00
_cell.angle_gamma   90.00
#
_symmetry.space_group_name_H-M   'P 1'
#
loop_
_entity.id
_entity.type
_entity.pdbx_description
1 polymer ?
#
loop_
_entity_poly.entity_id
_entity_poly.type
_entity_poly.pdbx_seq_one_letter_code
_entity_poly.pdbx_strand_id
1 'polypeptide(L)'
;MGDMFPGLMIFSDPASSDPNARSPDVERTGFSFSIDEPVSIVSPAVFASPHSGRLYPKGFLETCAASTLDLRRIEDAYVDRLLTDVHQSGSPVICGLVARGFVDLNRAESEMDPHMFENPSPAWFGHRSPRVDAGLGCIPRVAHN
;
A
#
# COMPACT_ATOMS: atom_id res chain seq x y z
N MET A 1 -11.45 -8.34 24.03
CA MET A 1 -11.67 -9.42 23.04
C MET A 1 -12.72 -8.90 22.10
N GLY A 2 -12.41 -8.17 21.04
CA GLY A 2 -11.16 -7.79 20.40
C GLY A 2 -11.62 -7.26 19.05
N ASP A 3 -11.99 -5.98 18.99
CA ASP A 3 -12.48 -5.37 17.77
C ASP A 3 -11.28 -5.18 16.84
N MET A 4 -11.10 -6.18 15.98
CA MET A 4 -10.22 -6.12 14.82
C MET A 4 -10.79 -5.06 13.88
N PHE A 5 -10.17 -3.89 13.88
CA PHE A 5 -10.51 -2.81 12.95
C PHE A 5 -10.43 -3.32 11.51
N PRO A 6 -11.40 -3.00 10.65
CA PRO A 6 -11.34 -3.36 9.25
C PRO A 6 -10.31 -2.45 8.58
N GLY A 7 -9.10 -2.93 8.38
CA GLY A 7 -8.22 -2.29 7.39
C GLY A 7 -8.92 -2.26 6.04
N LEU A 8 -8.60 -1.27 5.20
CA LEU A 8 -9.18 -1.19 3.87
C LEU A 8 -8.64 -2.36 3.03
N MET A 9 -9.53 -3.23 2.56
CA MET A 9 -9.17 -4.33 1.67
C MET A 9 -8.74 -3.75 0.31
N ILE A 10 -7.57 -4.15 -0.16
CA ILE A 10 -6.98 -3.63 -1.42
C ILE A 10 -7.86 -3.96 -2.64
N PHE A 11 -8.68 -5.02 -2.56
CA PHE A 11 -9.64 -5.42 -3.59
C PHE A 11 -10.97 -5.89 -2.97
N SER A 12 -11.85 -4.97 -2.57
CA SER A 12 -13.24 -5.37 -2.29
C SER A 12 -13.95 -5.74 -3.59
N ASP A 13 -14.42 -6.99 -3.70
CA ASP A 13 -15.26 -7.48 -4.79
C ASP A 13 -16.53 -6.61 -4.93
N PRO A 14 -16.73 -5.85 -6.02
CA PRO A 14 -17.97 -5.15 -6.28
C PRO A 14 -18.71 -5.87 -7.43
N ALA A 15 -19.07 -7.14 -7.27
CA ALA A 15 -19.98 -7.82 -8.19
C ALA A 15 -20.61 -9.00 -7.45
N SER A 16 -21.88 -9.35 -7.53
CA SER A 16 -22.96 -9.13 -8.48
C SER A 16 -24.18 -9.81 -7.82
N SER A 17 -25.42 -9.37 -8.08
CA SER A 17 -26.63 -10.04 -7.59
C SER A 17 -26.90 -11.41 -8.23
N ASP A 18 -25.95 -11.95 -9.02
CA ASP A 18 -26.07 -13.23 -9.70
C ASP A 18 -25.29 -14.35 -8.98
N PRO A 19 -25.98 -15.34 -8.37
CA PRO A 19 -25.36 -16.39 -7.57
C PRO A 19 -24.55 -17.43 -8.36
N ASN A 20 -24.52 -17.38 -9.71
CA ASN A 20 -23.84 -18.39 -10.55
C ASN A 20 -22.56 -17.93 -11.26
N ALA A 21 -22.08 -16.69 -11.03
CA ALA A 21 -20.92 -16.13 -11.74
C ALA A 21 -19.54 -16.37 -11.06
N ARG A 22 -19.44 -17.17 -9.98
CA ARG A 22 -18.19 -17.34 -9.22
C ARG A 22 -17.21 -18.29 -9.91
N SER A 23 -16.14 -17.75 -10.48
CA SER A 23 -14.96 -18.49 -10.93
C SER A 23 -14.09 -18.95 -9.74
N PRO A 24 -13.36 -20.08 -9.83
CA PRO A 24 -12.62 -20.67 -8.70
C PRO A 24 -11.27 -20.01 -8.37
N ASP A 25 -10.80 -19.00 -9.12
CA ASP A 25 -9.45 -18.40 -9.02
C ASP A 25 -9.37 -17.10 -8.17
N VAL A 26 -10.25 -16.95 -7.17
CA VAL A 26 -10.42 -15.68 -6.41
C VAL A 26 -9.17 -15.32 -5.59
N GLU A 27 -8.50 -14.22 -5.97
CA GLU A 27 -7.40 -13.59 -5.23
C GLU A 27 -7.88 -13.13 -3.84
N ARG A 28 -7.25 -13.64 -2.78
CA ARG A 28 -7.64 -13.28 -1.41
C ARG A 28 -6.98 -11.99 -0.96
N THR A 29 -7.84 -11.09 -0.48
CA THR A 29 -7.60 -9.77 0.09
C THR A 29 -6.92 -9.79 1.45
N GLY A 30 -6.09 -8.78 1.71
CA GLY A 30 -5.59 -8.42 3.04
C GLY A 30 -5.81 -6.94 3.32
N PHE A 31 -5.74 -6.56 4.60
CA PHE A 31 -5.76 -5.16 5.02
C PHE A 31 -4.59 -4.39 4.39
N SER A 32 -4.84 -3.15 3.96
CA SER A 32 -3.81 -2.27 3.38
C SER A 32 -2.93 -1.60 4.45
N PHE A 33 -3.41 -1.52 5.69
CA PHE A 33 -2.70 -0.94 6.81
C PHE A 33 -3.10 -1.61 8.12
N SER A 34 -2.30 -1.42 9.17
CA SER A 34 -2.63 -1.71 10.57
C SER A 34 -2.48 -0.45 11.41
N ILE A 35 -3.21 -0.40 12.53
CA ILE A 35 -3.07 0.64 13.55
C ILE A 35 -2.85 -0.03 14.90
N ASP A 36 -1.77 0.34 15.57
CA ASP A 36 -1.53 -0.01 16.98
C ASP A 36 -2.01 1.14 17.85
N GLU A 37 -3.13 0.95 18.53
CA GLU A 37 -3.72 1.95 19.40
C GLU A 37 -3.12 1.88 20.82
N PRO A 38 -2.80 3.04 21.44
CA PRO A 38 -2.42 3.06 22.84
C PRO A 38 -3.65 2.83 23.73
N VAL A 39 -3.44 2.30 24.93
CA VAL A 39 -4.51 2.19 25.96
C VAL A 39 -5.11 3.57 26.29
N SER A 40 -4.30 4.62 26.24
CA SER A 40 -4.72 6.01 26.36
C SER A 40 -3.78 6.90 25.55
N ILE A 41 -4.34 7.85 24.81
CA ILE A 41 -3.56 8.85 24.07
C ILE A 41 -3.05 9.90 25.05
N VAL A 42 -1.77 9.84 25.38
CA VAL A 42 -1.11 10.78 26.30
C VAL A 42 -0.01 11.60 25.63
N SER A 43 0.24 11.36 24.35
CA SER A 43 1.21 12.06 23.52
C SER A 43 0.52 12.68 22.30
N PRO A 44 0.93 13.90 21.86
CA PRO A 44 0.39 14.51 20.64
C PRO A 44 1.01 13.94 19.36
N ALA A 45 1.99 13.04 19.46
CA ALA A 45 2.67 12.47 18.31
C ALA A 45 1.93 11.26 17.74
N VAL A 46 1.81 11.20 16.42
CA VAL A 46 1.35 10.04 15.63
C VAL A 46 2.54 9.53 14.82
N PHE A 47 2.80 8.23 14.88
CA PHE A 47 3.88 7.60 14.13
C PHE A 47 3.30 6.89 12.92
N ALA A 48 4.01 6.98 11.79
CA ALA A 48 3.58 6.37 10.54
C ALA A 48 4.76 5.67 9.85
N SER A 49 4.51 4.44 9.38
CA SER A 49 5.43 3.67 8.54
C SER A 49 4.70 3.22 7.27
N PRO A 50 4.62 4.06 6.24
CA PRO A 50 3.89 3.73 5.01
C PRO A 50 4.60 2.68 4.15
N HIS A 51 5.89 2.44 4.39
CA HIS A 51 6.79 1.70 3.48
C HIS A 51 7.37 0.40 4.07
N SER A 52 6.96 0.01 5.28
CA SER A 52 7.35 -1.26 5.91
C SER A 52 6.57 -2.48 5.43
N GLY A 53 5.52 -2.23 4.65
CA GLY A 53 4.67 -3.26 4.05
C GLY A 53 5.42 -4.12 3.06
N ARG A 54 5.03 -5.39 3.00
CA ARG A 54 5.63 -6.42 2.13
C ARG A 54 4.59 -7.31 1.46
N LEU A 55 3.32 -6.90 1.50
CA LEU A 55 2.25 -7.55 0.78
C LEU A 55 2.29 -7.10 -0.68
N TYR A 56 2.56 -8.06 -1.56
CA TYR A 56 2.39 -7.94 -2.99
C TYR A 56 1.23 -8.85 -3.41
N PRO A 57 0.22 -8.33 -4.14
CA PRO A 57 -0.80 -9.18 -4.75
C PRO A 57 -0.17 -10.25 -5.65
N LYS A 58 -0.77 -11.43 -5.71
CA LYS A 58 -0.21 -12.56 -6.48
C LYS A 58 -0.24 -12.23 -7.97
N GLY A 59 -1.35 -11.68 -8.47
CA GLY A 59 -1.47 -11.29 -9.87
C GLY A 59 -0.47 -10.21 -10.27
N PHE A 60 -0.12 -9.31 -9.33
CA PHE A 60 0.95 -8.34 -9.54
C PHE A 60 2.31 -9.04 -9.70
N LEU A 61 2.69 -9.96 -8.81
CA LEU A 61 3.97 -10.66 -8.91
C LEU A 61 4.10 -11.52 -10.18
N GLU A 62 2.99 -12.10 -10.65
CA GLU A 62 2.96 -12.90 -11.88
C GLU A 62 3.18 -12.07 -13.16
N THR A 63 2.85 -10.79 -13.12
CA THR A 63 2.91 -9.87 -14.28
C THR A 63 4.02 -8.84 -14.18
N CYS A 64 4.59 -8.63 -12.99
CA CYS A 64 5.64 -7.65 -12.74
C CYS A 64 6.94 -8.06 -13.44
N ALA A 65 7.52 -7.12 -14.20
CA ALA A 65 8.82 -7.33 -14.84
C ALA A 65 9.99 -7.34 -13.84
N ALA A 66 9.84 -6.65 -12.70
CA ALA A 66 10.86 -6.61 -11.66
C ALA A 66 10.86 -7.90 -10.85
N SER A 67 12.04 -8.39 -10.48
CA SER A 67 12.13 -9.57 -9.62
C SER A 67 11.64 -9.23 -8.19
N THR A 68 11.21 -10.23 -7.43
CA THR A 68 10.87 -10.05 -6.01
C THR A 68 12.03 -9.47 -5.21
N LEU A 69 13.27 -9.79 -5.58
CA LEU A 69 14.45 -9.23 -4.93
C LEU A 69 14.57 -7.73 -5.19
N ASP A 70 14.32 -7.27 -6.41
CA ASP A 70 14.34 -5.85 -6.77
C ASP A 70 13.24 -5.09 -6.05
N LEU A 71 12.04 -5.65 -6.02
CA LEU A 71 10.91 -5.09 -5.27
C LEU A 71 11.22 -4.96 -3.78
N ARG A 72 11.89 -5.94 -3.17
CA ARG A 72 12.29 -5.88 -1.75
C ARG A 72 13.40 -4.87 -1.46
N ARG A 73 14.25 -4.54 -2.43
CA ARG A 73 15.36 -3.59 -2.24
C ARG A 73 14.89 -2.16 -1.97
N ILE A 74 13.69 -1.82 -2.43
CA ILE A 74 13.13 -0.48 -2.24
C ILE A 74 12.29 -0.35 -0.98
N GLU A 75 11.92 -1.46 -0.32
CA GLU A 75 11.16 -1.45 0.92
C GLU A 75 11.92 -0.73 2.05
N ASP A 76 11.19 -0.04 2.91
CA ASP A 76 11.73 0.44 4.19
C ASP A 76 11.64 -0.72 5.19
N ALA A 77 12.44 -1.75 4.94
CA ALA A 77 12.28 -3.06 5.55
C ALA A 77 12.37 -3.01 7.08
N TYR A 78 11.36 -3.62 7.72
CA TYR A 78 11.27 -3.79 9.18
C TYR A 78 11.15 -2.51 10.02
N VAL A 79 10.85 -1.36 9.41
CA VAL A 79 10.56 -0.13 10.17
C VAL A 79 9.34 -0.29 11.08
N ASP A 80 8.35 -1.11 10.69
CA ASP A 80 7.22 -1.54 11.54
C ASP A 80 7.70 -2.12 12.87
N ARG A 81 8.79 -2.90 12.86
CA ARG A 81 9.34 -3.53 14.06
C ARG A 81 10.05 -2.54 14.97
N LEU A 82 10.65 -1.49 14.39
CA LEU A 82 11.27 -0.42 15.17
C LEU A 82 10.22 0.40 15.94
N LEU A 83 8.97 0.41 15.46
CA LEU A 83 7.86 1.15 16.04
C LEU A 83 6.96 0.32 16.97
N THR A 84 7.22 -0.98 17.14
CA THR A 84 6.30 -1.91 17.81
C THR A 84 5.87 -1.46 19.22
N ASP A 85 6.76 -0.87 20.02
CA ASP A 85 6.46 -0.46 21.39
C ASP A 85 5.99 1.00 21.54
N VAL A 86 5.90 1.76 20.43
CA VAL A 86 5.53 3.19 20.48
C VAL A 86 4.12 3.40 21.06
N HIS A 87 3.17 2.52 20.73
CA HIS A 87 1.81 2.57 21.28
C HIS A 87 1.77 2.39 22.81
N GLN A 88 2.74 1.68 23.40
CA GLN A 88 2.84 1.53 24.86
C GLN A 88 3.23 2.85 25.54
N SER A 89 3.83 3.78 24.80
CA SER A 89 4.16 5.13 25.26
C SER A 89 3.04 6.15 25.08
N GLY A 90 1.85 5.71 24.64
CA GLY A 90 0.68 6.58 24.50
C GLY A 90 0.54 7.32 23.17
N SER A 91 1.30 6.90 22.15
CA SER A 91 1.27 7.45 20.78
C SER A 91 0.76 6.40 19.80
N PRO A 92 -0.28 6.68 18.98
CA PRO A 92 -0.73 5.73 17.96
C PRO A 92 0.31 5.52 16.85
N VAL A 93 0.32 4.31 16.29
CA VAL A 93 1.18 3.93 15.16
C VAL A 93 0.32 3.43 14.01
N ILE A 94 0.55 3.95 12.80
CA ILE A 94 -0.05 3.43 11.56
C ILE A 94 1.03 2.83 10.66
N CYS A 95 0.83 1.59 10.21
CA CYS A 95 1.77 0.90 9.34
C CYS A 95 1.08 0.47 8.05
N GLY A 96 1.68 0.80 6.91
CA GLY A 96 1.28 0.23 5.62
C GLY A 96 1.65 -1.25 5.57
N LEU A 97 0.72 -2.09 5.12
CA LEU A 97 0.93 -3.53 4.93
C LEU A 97 1.26 -3.84 3.47
N VAL A 98 0.74 -3.03 2.54
CA VAL A 98 1.03 -3.09 1.11
C VAL A 98 2.46 -2.64 0.86
N ALA A 99 3.17 -3.35 -0.01
CA ALA A 99 4.51 -2.96 -0.39
C ALA A 99 4.50 -1.73 -1.31
N ARG A 100 5.42 -0.80 -1.07
CA ARG A 100 5.52 0.45 -1.85
C ARG A 100 5.85 0.24 -3.33
N GLY A 101 6.43 -0.92 -3.66
CA GLY A 101 6.68 -1.32 -5.05
C GLY A 101 5.41 -1.67 -5.84
N PHE A 102 4.28 -1.84 -5.16
CA PHE A 102 2.95 -1.97 -5.76
C PHE A 102 2.20 -0.62 -5.73
N VAL A 103 2.08 -0.01 -4.55
CA VAL A 103 1.49 1.34 -4.36
C VAL A 103 2.26 2.09 -3.28
N ASP A 104 2.78 3.27 -3.58
CA ASP A 104 3.47 4.13 -2.63
C ASP A 104 2.46 4.97 -1.82
N LEU A 105 2.15 4.53 -0.60
CA LEU A 105 1.22 5.18 0.33
C LEU A 105 1.68 6.56 0.86
N ASN A 106 2.87 7.02 0.47
CA ASN A 106 3.44 8.32 0.83
C ASN A 106 3.53 9.26 -0.39
N ARG A 107 2.68 9.02 -1.39
CA ARG A 107 2.49 9.84 -2.59
C ARG A 107 1.03 10.21 -2.75
N ALA A 108 0.78 11.35 -3.40
CA ALA A 108 -0.59 11.72 -3.73
C ALA A 108 -1.13 10.80 -4.83
N GLU A 109 -2.44 10.53 -4.82
CA GLU A 109 -3.09 9.68 -5.83
C GLU A 109 -2.84 10.17 -7.26
N SER A 110 -2.64 11.47 -7.44
CA SER A 110 -2.44 12.11 -8.75
C SER A 110 -0.97 12.29 -9.16
N GLU A 111 -0.03 11.80 -8.35
CA GLU A 111 1.41 11.69 -8.66
C GLU A 111 1.68 10.39 -9.44
N MET A 112 1.10 10.26 -10.63
CA MET A 112 1.26 9.10 -11.51
C MET A 112 1.81 9.54 -12.88
N ASP A 113 2.54 8.66 -13.57
CA ASP A 113 2.99 8.90 -14.93
C ASP A 113 1.85 8.56 -15.92
N PRO A 114 1.29 9.54 -16.67
CA PRO A 114 0.21 9.28 -17.63
C PRO A 114 0.58 8.29 -18.73
N HIS A 115 1.86 8.13 -19.04
CA HIS A 115 2.34 7.19 -20.06
C HIS A 115 2.26 5.72 -19.64
N MET A 116 1.94 5.43 -18.37
CA MET A 116 1.74 4.06 -17.87
C MET A 116 0.33 3.52 -18.11
N PHE A 117 -0.62 4.34 -18.58
CA PHE A 117 -2.04 3.98 -18.63
C PHE A 117 -2.58 4.00 -20.06
N GLU A 118 -3.49 3.08 -20.36
CA GLU A 118 -4.32 3.12 -21.55
C GLU A 118 -5.46 4.12 -21.36
N ASN A 119 -5.68 5.01 -22.33
CA ASN A 119 -6.72 6.05 -22.30
C ASN A 119 -6.76 6.89 -21.00
N PRO A 120 -5.63 7.53 -20.62
CA PRO A 120 -5.55 8.29 -19.37
C PRO A 120 -6.55 9.45 -19.36
N SER A 121 -7.34 9.56 -18.28
CA SER A 121 -8.13 10.76 -18.01
C SER A 121 -7.23 11.85 -17.44
N PRO A 122 -7.20 13.08 -18.00
CA PRO A 122 -6.42 14.18 -17.44
C PRO A 122 -6.73 14.48 -15.96
N ALA A 123 -7.93 14.16 -15.49
CA ALA A 123 -8.34 14.38 -14.11
C ALA A 123 -7.62 13.46 -13.09
N TRP A 124 -7.04 12.34 -13.54
CA TRP A 124 -6.29 11.43 -12.67
C TRP A 124 -4.88 11.95 -12.35
N PHE A 125 -4.39 12.93 -13.11
CA PHE A 125 -3.03 13.41 -13.02
C PHE A 125 -3.05 14.88 -12.63
N GLY A 126 -2.38 15.21 -11.53
CA GLY A 126 -2.39 16.57 -10.97
C GLY A 126 -1.01 17.10 -10.68
N HIS A 127 -0.04 16.21 -10.45
CA HIS A 127 1.27 16.58 -9.95
C HIS A 127 2.36 15.87 -10.77
N ARG A 128 3.01 16.63 -11.65
CA ARG A 128 4.27 16.23 -12.30
C ARG A 128 5.41 16.64 -11.38
N SER A 129 6.19 15.66 -10.93
CA SER A 129 7.38 15.89 -10.10
C SER A 129 8.56 15.14 -10.69
N PRO A 130 9.82 15.55 -10.39
CA PRO A 130 11.00 14.81 -10.83
C PRO A 130 10.98 13.33 -10.44
N ARG A 131 10.26 12.96 -9.36
CA ARG A 131 10.05 11.58 -8.96
C ARG A 131 9.08 10.84 -9.88
N VAL A 132 7.99 11.47 -10.27
CA VAL A 132 7.05 10.91 -11.27
C VAL A 132 7.78 10.68 -12.59
N ASP A 133 8.57 11.66 -13.05
CA ASP A 133 9.35 11.53 -14.30
C ASP A 133 10.39 10.40 -14.20
N ALA A 134 10.97 10.18 -13.02
CA ALA A 134 11.86 9.06 -12.72
C ALA A 134 11.13 7.70 -12.52
N GLY A 135 9.80 7.65 -12.60
CA GLY A 135 9.02 6.41 -12.43
C GLY A 135 8.77 6.01 -10.97
N LEU A 136 8.88 6.94 -10.02
CA LEU A 136 8.73 6.73 -8.57
C LEU A 136 7.49 7.46 -8.00
N GLY A 137 6.40 7.46 -8.78
CA GLY A 137 5.10 8.01 -8.38
C GLY A 137 4.30 7.09 -7.44
N CYS A 138 3.01 7.41 -7.24
CA CYS A 138 2.06 6.62 -6.44
C CYS A 138 1.95 5.16 -6.93
N ILE A 139 1.95 4.96 -8.24
CA ILE A 139 2.15 3.65 -8.87
C ILE A 139 3.54 3.68 -9.51
N PRO A 140 4.54 3.00 -8.93
CA PRO A 140 5.90 3.01 -9.46
C PRO A 140 5.98 2.28 -10.82
N ARG A 141 6.72 2.87 -11.76
CA ARG A 141 7.10 2.23 -13.02
C ARG A 141 8.33 1.35 -12.88
N VAL A 142 9.22 1.70 -11.94
CA VAL A 142 10.53 1.06 -11.77
C VAL A 142 10.77 0.69 -10.32
N ALA A 143 11.49 -0.41 -10.09
CA ALA A 143 11.82 -0.93 -8.75
C ALA A 143 13.30 -0.80 -8.37
N HIS A 144 14.15 -0.33 -9.29
CA HIS A 144 15.56 0.03 -9.08
C HIS A 144 16.07 0.70 -10.37
N ASN A 145 17.19 1.43 -10.28
CA ASN A 145 17.95 1.88 -11.46
C ASN A 145 18.97 0.82 -11.89
#